data_AF-A0A4R9GJ97-F1
#
_entry.id   AF-A0A4R9GJ97-F1
#
_cell.length_a   1.000
_cell.length_b   1.000
_cell.length_c   1.000
_cell.angle_alpha   90.00
_cell.angle_beta   90.00
_cell.angle_gamma   90.00
#
_symmetry.space_group_name_H-M   'P 1'
#
loop_
_entity.id
_entity.type
_entity.pdbx_description
1 polymer ?
#
loop_
_entity_poly.entity_id
_entity_poly.type
_entity_poly.pdbx_seq_one_letter_code
_entity_poly.pdbx_strand_id
1 'polypeptide(L)'
;MNERIFLYDGDCPFCFRLGNYLKKNCLDTSVQFRSFREFQEQDLRKLHPSLGTEIAQGNVQLIDNGTRYPGFFAVRRLSHSLRGWKWFSLLLYLPFVPLLGMLVMSLLKSLRNSGN
;
A
#
# COMPACT_ATOMS: atom_id res chain seq x y z
N MET A 1 -1.06 23.44 1.94
CA MET A 1 -1.46 22.43 2.94
C MET A 1 -0.59 21.20 2.74
N ASN A 2 0.13 20.78 3.77
CA ASN A 2 0.99 19.59 3.73
C ASN A 2 0.14 18.35 4.03
N GLU A 3 -0.73 17.96 3.10
CA GLU A 3 -1.57 16.78 3.26
C GLU A 3 -0.77 15.52 2.95
N ARG A 4 -0.73 14.60 3.93
CA ARG A 4 -0.19 13.25 3.76
C ARG A 4 -1.37 12.29 3.59
N ILE A 5 -1.56 11.77 2.39
CA ILE A 5 -2.67 10.86 2.10
C ILE A 5 -2.16 9.57 1.45
N PHE A 6 -2.46 8.45 2.10
CA PHE A 6 -2.25 7.12 1.59
C PHE A 6 -3.54 6.62 0.92
N LEU A 7 -3.48 6.48 -0.40
CA LEU A 7 -4.54 5.99 -1.25
C LEU A 7 -4.33 4.49 -1.53
N TYR A 8 -5.40 3.72 -1.49
CA TYR A 8 -5.39 2.31 -1.88
C TYR A 8 -6.59 1.98 -2.75
N ASP A 9 -6.48 0.96 -3.60
CA ASP A 9 -7.64 0.41 -4.30
C ASP A 9 -8.52 -0.39 -3.35
N GLY A 10 -9.77 0.07 -3.14
CA GLY A 10 -10.77 -0.63 -2.35
C GLY A 10 -11.27 -1.93 -2.99
N ASP A 11 -11.23 -2.04 -4.32
CA ASP A 11 -11.72 -3.22 -5.06
C ASP A 11 -10.62 -4.29 -5.22
N CYS A 12 -9.37 -3.97 -4.86
CA CYS A 12 -8.27 -4.93 -4.84
C CYS A 12 -8.10 -5.48 -3.41
N PRO A 13 -8.38 -6.79 -3.16
CA PRO A 13 -8.31 -7.37 -1.82
C PRO A 13 -6.94 -7.23 -1.16
N PHE A 14 -5.86 -7.28 -1.96
CA PHE A 14 -4.50 -7.05 -1.47
C PHE A 14 -4.30 -5.61 -1.01
N CYS A 15 -4.65 -4.62 -1.85
CA CYS A 15 -4.50 -3.21 -1.54
C CYS A 15 -5.36 -2.80 -0.33
N PHE A 16 -6.60 -3.28 -0.26
CA PHE A 16 -7.50 -3.03 0.87
C PHE A 16 -6.93 -3.59 2.19
N ARG A 17 -6.45 -4.84 2.19
CA ARG A 17 -5.83 -5.46 3.38
C ARG A 17 -4.56 -4.71 3.78
N LEU A 18 -3.72 -4.35 2.82
CA LEU A 18 -2.50 -3.59 3.05
C LEU A 18 -2.81 -2.20 3.63
N GLY A 19 -3.72 -1.44 3.03
CA GLY A 19 -4.15 -0.13 3.51
C GLY A 19 -4.70 -0.19 4.94
N ASN A 20 -5.56 -1.16 5.25
CA ASN A 20 -6.09 -1.35 6.60
C ASN A 20 -5.01 -1.77 7.61
N TYR A 21 -4.09 -2.65 7.22
CA TYR A 21 -2.97 -3.04 8.07
C TYR A 21 -2.10 -1.83 8.40
N LEU A 22 -1.73 -1.05 7.38
CA LEU A 22 -0.91 0.15 7.54
C LEU A 22 -1.63 1.20 8.40
N LYS A 23 -2.92 1.44 8.17
CA LYS A 23 -3.74 2.34 8.99
C LYS A 23 -3.72 1.97 10.47
N LYS A 24 -3.83 0.68 10.81
CA LYS A 24 -3.81 0.20 12.20
C LYS A 24 -2.46 0.34 12.89
N ASN A 25 -1.37 0.29 12.11
CA ASN A 25 -0.01 0.29 12.65
C ASN A 25 0.71 1.65 12.52
N CYS A 26 0.11 2.60 11.80
CA CYS A 26 0.67 3.94 11.60
C CYS A 26 0.59 4.73 12.91
N LEU A 27 1.75 5.18 13.40
CA LEU A 27 1.85 6.07 14.55
C LEU A 27 1.56 7.52 14.18
N ASP A 28 1.79 7.87 12.91
CA ASP A 28 1.56 9.21 12.41
C ASP A 28 0.07 9.40 12.11
N THR A 29 -0.60 10.15 12.99
CA THR A 29 -2.03 10.47 12.88
C THR A 29 -2.32 11.51 11.80
N SER A 30 -1.30 12.18 11.25
CA SER A 30 -1.50 13.13 10.14
C SER A 30 -1.70 12.42 8.79
N VAL A 31 -1.36 11.12 8.70
CA VAL A 31 -1.54 10.35 7.47
C VAL A 31 -2.99 9.89 7.36
N GLN A 32 -3.68 10.39 6.35
CA GLN A 32 -5.03 9.93 6.02
C GLN A 32 -4.97 8.68 5.15
N PHE A 33 -5.75 7.65 5.51
CA PHE A 33 -5.90 6.45 4.69
C PHE A 33 -7.28 6.47 4.05
N ARG A 34 -7.32 6.47 2.71
CA ARG A 34 -8.58 6.54 1.94
C ARG A 34 -8.56 5.56 0.78
N SER A 35 -9.72 5.00 0.44
CA SER A 35 -9.87 4.32 -0.83
C SER A 35 -9.89 5.35 -1.96
N PHE A 36 -9.12 5.16 -3.03
CA PHE A 36 -9.23 6.08 -4.17
C PHE A 36 -10.62 6.02 -4.82
N ARG A 37 -11.37 4.93 -4.61
CA ARG A 37 -12.74 4.73 -5.11
C ARG A 37 -13.74 5.74 -4.51
N GLU A 38 -13.37 6.40 -3.42
CA GLU A 38 -14.16 7.48 -2.80
C GLU A 38 -14.03 8.81 -3.56
N PHE A 39 -13.10 8.91 -4.52
CA PHE A 39 -12.80 10.13 -5.27
C PHE A 39 -13.22 10.02 -6.74
N GLN A 40 -13.64 11.15 -7.31
CA GLN A 40 -13.74 11.27 -8.76
C GLN A 40 -12.36 11.56 -9.37
N GLU A 41 -12.19 11.28 -10.66
CA GLU A 41 -10.96 11.56 -11.43
C GLU A 41 -10.45 12.99 -11.22
N GLN A 42 -11.35 13.97 -11.22
CA GLN A 42 -11.02 15.37 -10.99
C GLN A 42 -10.43 15.65 -9.60
N ASP A 43 -10.90 14.94 -8.57
CA ASP A 43 -10.41 15.14 -7.20
C ASP A 43 -9.06 14.45 -6.99
N LEU A 44 -8.84 13.31 -7.65
CA LEU A 44 -7.53 12.67 -7.71
C LEU A 44 -6.48 13.58 -8.36
N ARG A 45 -6.85 14.26 -9.46
CA ARG A 45 -5.95 15.23 -10.13
C ARG A 45 -5.66 16.48 -9.31
N LYS A 46 -6.58 16.90 -8.42
CA LYS A 46 -6.34 17.97 -7.44
C LYS A 46 -5.32 17.54 -6.39
N LEU A 47 -5.33 16.28 -5.96
CA LEU A 47 -4.34 15.74 -5.02
C LEU A 47 -2.94 15.69 -5.65
N HIS A 48 -2.84 15.24 -6.91
CA HIS A 48 -1.59 15.30 -7.67
C HIS A 48 -1.86 15.24 -9.18
N PRO A 49 -1.21 16.08 -10.03
CA PRO A 49 -1.50 16.13 -11.46
C PRO A 49 -1.35 14.81 -12.21
N SER A 50 -0.44 13.94 -11.75
CA SER A 50 -0.18 12.62 -12.32
C SER A 50 -1.01 11.48 -11.68
N LEU A 51 -1.97 11.80 -10.82
CA LEU A 51 -2.81 10.84 -10.14
C LEU A 51 -4.18 10.80 -10.82
N GLY A 52 -4.48 9.67 -11.43
CA GLY A 52 -5.77 9.36 -12.04
C GLY A 52 -6.24 7.97 -11.64
N THR A 53 -7.49 7.66 -11.94
CA THR A 53 -8.17 6.41 -11.61
C THR A 53 -7.41 5.20 -12.19
N GLU A 54 -6.95 5.31 -13.44
CA GLU A 54 -6.17 4.29 -14.14
C GLU A 54 -4.84 3.97 -13.46
N ILE A 55 -4.17 4.98 -12.90
CA ILE A 55 -2.88 4.84 -12.20
C ILE A 55 -3.09 4.29 -10.79
N ALA A 56 -4.23 4.60 -10.16
CA ALA A 56 -4.57 4.17 -8.81
C ALA A 56 -5.12 2.74 -8.75
N GLN A 57 -5.73 2.27 -9.84
CA GLN A 57 -6.31 0.94 -9.93
C GLN A 57 -5.27 -0.16 -9.72
N GLY A 58 -5.62 -1.14 -8.88
CA GLY A 58 -4.76 -2.27 -8.53
C GLY A 58 -3.49 -1.89 -7.75
N ASN A 59 -3.40 -0.65 -7.24
CA ASN A 59 -2.18 -0.14 -6.64
C ASN A 59 -2.46 0.64 -5.33
N VAL A 60 -1.38 0.98 -4.63
CA VAL A 60 -1.38 1.88 -3.48
C VAL A 60 -0.49 3.08 -3.76
N GLN A 61 -0.79 4.23 -3.21
CA GLN A 61 -0.03 5.46 -3.44
C GLN A 61 0.01 6.30 -2.17
N LEU A 62 1.10 7.03 -1.96
CA LEU A 62 1.22 8.01 -0.90
C LEU A 62 1.49 9.37 -1.55
N ILE A 63 0.66 10.36 -1.25
CA ILE A 63 0.98 11.77 -1.50
C ILE A 63 1.54 12.31 -0.19
N ASP A 64 2.77 12.80 -0.23
CA ASP A 64 3.48 13.35 0.92
C ASP A 64 4.14 14.67 0.51
N ASN A 65 3.64 15.79 1.04
CA ASN A 65 4.09 17.16 0.70
C ASN A 65 4.14 17.41 -0.81
N GLY A 66 3.06 17.07 -1.52
CA GLY A 66 2.94 17.27 -2.97
C GLY A 66 3.76 16.30 -3.81
N THR A 67 4.50 15.37 -3.21
CA THR A 67 5.23 14.31 -3.93
C THR A 67 4.42 13.02 -3.92
N ARG A 68 4.25 12.40 -5.09
CA ARG A 68 3.61 11.09 -5.24
C ARG A 68 4.60 9.94 -5.16
N TYR A 69 4.37 9.01 -4.26
CA TYR A 69 5.09 7.76 -4.11
C TYR A 69 4.17 6.58 -4.47
N PRO A 70 4.40 5.86 -5.57
CA PRO A 70 3.55 4.72 -5.96
C PRO A 70 4.02 3.39 -5.38
N GLY A 71 3.08 2.48 -5.14
CA GLY A 71 3.27 1.08 -4.78
C GLY A 71 4.24 0.87 -3.61
N PHE A 72 5.28 0.10 -3.86
CA PHE A 72 6.34 -0.18 -2.88
C PHE A 72 6.94 1.09 -2.27
N PHE A 73 7.13 2.16 -3.05
CA PHE A 73 7.68 3.42 -2.55
C PHE A 73 6.74 4.10 -1.55
N ALA A 74 5.42 3.95 -1.71
CA ALA A 74 4.43 4.43 -0.75
C ALA A 74 4.63 3.76 0.62
N VAL A 75 4.70 2.42 0.61
CA VAL A 75 4.87 1.60 1.82
C VAL A 75 6.22 1.87 2.48
N ARG A 76 7.30 1.96 1.69
CA ARG A 76 8.65 2.29 2.15
C ARG A 76 8.68 3.66 2.83
N ARG A 77 8.10 4.69 2.21
CA ARG A 77 8.05 6.04 2.77
C ARG A 77 7.25 6.08 4.07
N LEU A 78 6.11 5.38 4.10
CA LEU A 78 5.26 5.26 5.28
C LEU A 78 5.92 4.42 6.40
N SER A 79 6.83 3.51 6.09
CA SER A 79 7.47 2.62 7.07
C SER A 79 8.18 3.34 8.21
N HIS A 80 8.68 4.56 7.95
CA HIS A 80 9.27 5.42 8.98
C HIS A 80 8.27 5.87 10.04
N SER A 81 6.98 5.90 9.70
CA SER A 81 5.87 6.30 10.57
C SER A 81 5.14 5.12 11.23
N LEU A 82 5.60 3.87 11.04
CA LEU A 82 4.94 2.67 11.59
C LEU A 82 5.53 2.24 12.95
N ARG A 83 4.67 1.81 13.88
CA ARG A 83 5.08 1.41 15.24
C ARG A 83 5.96 0.16 15.21
N GLY A 84 7.17 0.25 15.75
CA GLY A 84 8.06 -0.90 15.93
C GLY A 84 8.72 -1.45 14.65
N TRP A 85 8.61 -0.75 13.52
CA TRP A 85 9.01 -1.26 12.20
C TRP A 85 10.37 -0.81 11.67
N LYS A 86 11.26 -0.30 12.54
CA LYS A 86 12.68 -0.13 12.19
C LYS A 86 13.33 -1.42 11.67
N TRP A 87 12.85 -2.59 12.12
CA TRP A 87 13.36 -3.91 11.71
C TRP A 87 12.64 -4.51 10.48
N PHE A 88 11.40 -4.10 10.19
CA PHE A 88 10.64 -4.62 9.05
C PHE A 88 10.88 -3.84 7.77
N SER A 89 11.28 -2.57 7.87
CA SER A 89 11.82 -1.83 6.72
C SER A 89 13.07 -2.52 6.16
N LEU A 90 13.89 -3.16 7.01
CA LEU A 90 15.01 -3.99 6.58
C LEU A 90 14.56 -5.22 5.78
N LEU A 91 13.43 -5.84 6.17
CA LEU A 91 12.83 -6.97 5.45
C LEU A 91 12.26 -6.56 4.08
N LEU A 92 11.64 -5.39 3.98
CA LEU A 92 11.10 -4.85 2.71
C LEU A 92 12.20 -4.48 1.69
N TYR A 93 13.45 -4.30 2.12
CA TYR A 93 14.59 -4.06 1.23
C TYR A 93 15.33 -5.35 0.82
N LEU A 94 14.95 -6.51 1.36
CA LEU A 94 15.57 -7.79 0.98
C LEU A 94 14.99 -8.28 -0.36
N PRO A 95 15.83 -8.56 -1.38
CA PRO A 95 15.40 -8.94 -2.73
C PRO A 95 14.60 -10.25 -2.81
N PHE A 96 14.48 -11.00 -1.70
CA PHE A 96 13.89 -12.33 -1.61
C PHE A 96 12.43 -12.36 -1.13
N VAL A 97 11.82 -11.24 -0.72
CA VAL A 97 10.40 -11.20 -0.33
C VAL A 97 9.43 -11.64 -1.44
N PRO A 98 9.64 -11.28 -2.73
CA PRO A 98 8.82 -11.79 -3.82
C PRO A 98 8.91 -13.32 -3.97
N LEU A 99 10.10 -13.92 -3.73
CA LEU A 99 10.28 -15.37 -3.76
C LEU A 99 9.55 -16.06 -2.61
N LEU A 100 9.58 -15.50 -1.39
CA LEU A 100 8.84 -16.03 -0.24
C LEU A 100 7.32 -16.05 -0.51
N GLY A 101 6.79 -15.00 -1.16
CA GLY A 101 5.38 -14.97 -1.56
C GLY A 101 5.00 -16.09 -2.54
N MET A 102 5.85 -16.36 -3.53
CA MET A 102 5.66 -17.47 -4.48
C MET A 102 5.74 -18.83 -3.79
N LEU A 103 6.66 -18.99 -2.83
CA LEU A 103 6.87 -20.23 -2.09
C LEU A 103 5.67 -20.56 -1.19
N VAL A 104 5.12 -19.57 -0.48
CA VAL A 104 3.90 -19.72 0.34
C VAL A 104 2.69 -20.07 -0.53
N MET A 105 2.51 -19.42 -1.68
CA MET A 105 1.43 -19.74 -2.63
C MET A 105 1.55 -21.17 -3.16
N SER A 106 2.77 -21.63 -3.46
CA SER A 106 3.01 -23.02 -3.87
C SER A 106 2.69 -24.01 -2.75
N LEU A 107 3.04 -23.69 -1.50
CA LEU A 107 2.76 -24.54 -0.34
C LEU A 107 1.25 -24.64 -0.08
N LEU A 108 0.53 -23.51 -0.12
CA LEU A 108 -0.93 -23.48 0.03
C LEU A 108 -1.63 -24.27 -1.08
N LYS A 109 -1.13 -24.19 -2.31
CA LYS A 109 -1.63 -24.97 -3.45
C LYS A 109 -1.42 -26.48 -3.23
N SER A 110 -0.26 -26.87 -2.69
CA SER A 110 0.04 -28.27 -2.37
C SER A 110 -0.86 -28.83 -1.25
N LEU A 111 -1.11 -28.05 -0.20
CA LEU A 111 -1.98 -28.46 0.91
C LEU A 111 -3.45 -28.61 0.48
N ARG A 112 -3.92 -27.75 -0.44
CA ARG A 112 -5.28 -27.86 -0.99
C ARG A 112 -5.47 -29.10 -1.86
N ASN A 113 -4.42 -29.58 -2.52
CA ASN A 113 -4.48 -30.72 -3.44
C ASN A 113 -4.30 -32.08 -2.72
N SER A 114 -3.90 -32.08 -1.45
CA SER A 114 -3.72 -33.31 -0.65
C SER A 114 -4.96 -33.68 0.18
N GLY A 115 -6.01 -32.86 0.14
CA GLY A 115 -7.28 -33.06 0.87
C GLY A 115 -8.49 -33.37 -0.02
N ASN A 116 -8.24 -33.82 -1.26
CA ASN A 116 -9.24 -34.30 -2.23
C ASN A 116 -8.72 -35.60 -2.87
#